data_AF-W1YI29-F1
#
_entry.id   AF-W1YI29-F1
#
_cell.length_a   1.000
_cell.length_b   1.000
_cell.length_c   1.000
_cell.angle_alpha   90.00
_cell.angle_beta   90.00
_cell.angle_gamma   90.00
#
_symmetry.space_group_name_H-M   'P 1'
#
loop_
_entity.id
_entity.type
_entity.pdbx_description
1 polymer ?
#
loop_
_entity_poly.entity_id
_entity_poly.type
_entity_poly.pdbx_seq_one_letter_code
_entity_poly.pdbx_strand_id
1 'polypeptide(L)'
;KYGYEPIRIANDISMDVVTTIEEHRHELPGVTIDVEPLRYYPYETMASQLFGYVGEVSEEELEELKQQDPNTLVSGGTILGRSGLEKLYDSLLRGPDGGK
;
A
#
# COMPACT_ATOMS: atom_id res chain seq x y z
N LYS A 1 -16.15 -18.04 6.78
CA LYS A 1 -16.93 -16.79 6.66
C LYS A 1 -16.28 -16.02 5.51
N TYR A 2 -16.83 -16.10 4.30
CA TYR A 2 -16.21 -15.45 3.13
C TYR A 2 -16.35 -13.93 3.34
N GLY A 3 -15.27 -13.29 3.77
CA GLY A 3 -15.19 -11.84 3.87
C GLY A 3 -15.13 -11.24 2.47
N TYR A 4 -15.67 -10.02 2.31
CA TYR A 4 -15.42 -9.24 1.11
C TYR A 4 -13.94 -8.84 1.12
N GLU A 5 -13.16 -9.41 0.22
CA GLU A 5 -11.77 -9.03 -0.03
C GLU A 5 -11.70 -8.45 -1.44
N PRO A 6 -11.48 -7.14 -1.59
CA PRO A 6 -11.38 -6.52 -2.90
C PRO A 6 -10.15 -7.07 -3.62
N ILE A 7 -10.36 -7.58 -4.83
CA ILE A 7 -9.27 -8.04 -5.69
C ILE A 7 -8.87 -6.88 -6.59
N ARG A 8 -7.57 -6.58 -6.63
CA ARG A 8 -7.03 -5.56 -7.54
C ARG A 8 -7.16 -6.02 -8.99
N ILE A 9 -7.93 -5.28 -9.79
CA ILE A 9 -8.13 -5.56 -11.21
C ILE A 9 -7.10 -4.83 -12.09
N ALA A 10 -6.73 -3.60 -11.71
CA ALA A 10 -5.75 -2.78 -12.40
C ALA A 10 -5.01 -1.85 -11.41
N ASN A 11 -3.80 -1.45 -11.77
CA ASN A 11 -2.99 -0.43 -11.09
C ASN A 11 -2.48 0.60 -12.10
N ASP A 12 -2.06 1.77 -11.60
CA ASP A 12 -1.51 2.86 -12.42
C ASP A 12 -2.42 3.24 -13.61
N ILE A 13 -3.72 3.36 -13.34
CA ILE A 13 -4.72 3.70 -14.36
C ILE A 13 -4.66 5.19 -14.69
N SER A 14 -4.81 5.53 -15.97
CA SER A 14 -4.83 6.92 -16.42
C SER A 14 -6.08 7.66 -15.92
N MET A 15 -5.99 9.00 -15.87
CA MET A 15 -7.12 9.85 -15.50
C MET A 15 -8.33 9.65 -16.43
N ASP A 16 -8.11 9.33 -17.70
CA ASP A 16 -9.19 9.04 -18.66
C ASP A 16 -9.97 7.77 -18.26
N VAL A 17 -9.26 6.73 -17.80
CA VAL A 17 -9.87 5.48 -17.32
C VAL A 17 -10.62 5.73 -16.01
N VAL A 18 -10.01 6.47 -15.07
CA VAL A 18 -10.67 6.89 -13.82
C VAL A 18 -11.99 7.59 -14.11
N THR A 19 -11.95 8.59 -15.00
CA THR A 19 -13.14 9.37 -15.39
C THR A 19 -14.20 8.46 -16.01
N THR A 20 -13.80 7.57 -16.92
CA THR A 20 -14.73 6.64 -17.58
C THR A 20 -15.44 5.72 -16.57
N ILE A 21 -14.72 5.20 -15.58
CA ILE A 21 -15.28 4.33 -14.54
C ILE A 21 -16.22 5.12 -13.63
N GLU A 22 -15.86 6.34 -13.22
CA GLU A 22 -16.71 7.17 -12.35
C GLU A 22 -18.03 7.56 -13.03
N GLU A 23 -18.02 7.91 -14.32
CA GLU A 23 -19.24 8.22 -15.08
C GLU A 23 -20.20 7.01 -15.17
N HIS A 24 -19.64 5.79 -15.30
CA HIS A 24 -20.41 4.54 -15.38
C HIS A 24 -20.52 3.80 -14.04
N ARG A 25 -20.24 4.48 -12.91
CA ARG A 25 -20.22 3.84 -11.58
C ARG A 25 -21.53 3.15 -11.22
N HIS A 26 -22.65 3.66 -11.74
CA HIS A 26 -23.98 3.06 -11.57
C HIS A 26 -24.16 1.72 -12.31
N GLU A 27 -23.39 1.48 -13.36
CA GLU A 27 -23.39 0.23 -14.14
C GLU A 27 -22.36 -0.79 -13.63
N LEU A 28 -21.46 -0.36 -12.73
CA LEU A 28 -20.34 -1.15 -12.22
C LEU A 28 -20.44 -1.39 -10.69
N PRO A 29 -21.50 -2.04 -10.18
CA PRO A 29 -21.63 -2.29 -8.76
C PRO A 29 -20.51 -3.21 -8.26
N GLY A 30 -19.80 -2.77 -7.21
CA GLY A 30 -18.70 -3.52 -6.60
C GLY A 30 -17.31 -3.19 -7.16
N VAL A 31 -17.22 -2.35 -8.20
CA VAL A 31 -15.96 -1.76 -8.64
C VAL A 31 -15.71 -0.48 -7.86
N THR A 32 -14.51 -0.34 -7.31
CA THR A 32 -14.07 0.84 -6.58
C THR A 32 -12.69 1.27 -7.07
N ILE A 33 -12.43 2.57 -7.01
CA ILE A 33 -11.12 3.15 -7.32
C ILE A 33 -10.51 3.58 -5.99
N ASP A 34 -9.38 2.97 -5.63
CA ASP A 34 -8.60 3.35 -4.47
C ASP A 34 -7.36 4.14 -4.92
N VAL A 35 -7.12 5.28 -4.28
CA VAL A 35 -5.92 6.11 -4.51
C VAL A 35 -4.87 5.71 -3.49
N GLU A 36 -3.73 5.21 -3.99
CA GLU A 36 -2.62 4.76 -3.16
C GLU A 36 -1.35 5.55 -3.49
N PRO A 37 -0.57 5.96 -2.48
CA PRO A 37 0.71 6.62 -2.72
C PRO A 37 1.74 5.62 -3.26
N LEU A 38 2.31 5.91 -4.43
CA LEU A 38 3.42 5.13 -5.00
C LEU A 38 4.77 5.79 -4.67
N ARG A 39 5.74 4.99 -4.23
CA ARG A 39 7.10 5.49 -3.96
C ARG A 39 7.88 5.63 -5.27
N TYR A 40 8.40 6.84 -5.52
CA TYR A 40 9.21 7.15 -6.70
C TYR A 40 10.66 7.42 -6.30
N TYR A 41 11.60 6.67 -6.91
CA TYR A 41 13.05 6.80 -6.67
C TYR A 41 13.74 7.44 -7.88
N PRO A 42 13.87 8.78 -7.93
CA PRO A 42 14.29 9.51 -9.14
C PRO A 42 15.70 9.20 -9.63
N TYR A 43 16.57 8.71 -8.75
CA TYR A 43 17.97 8.38 -9.08
C TYR A 43 18.21 6.88 -9.26
N GLU A 44 17.15 6.07 -9.29
CA GLU A 44 17.15 4.62 -9.50
C GLU A 44 18.23 3.88 -8.69
N THR A 45 19.40 3.68 -9.29
CA THR A 45 20.52 2.92 -8.72
C THR A 45 21.42 3.74 -7.79
N MET A 46 21.38 5.07 -7.86
CA MET A 46 22.25 5.91 -7.04
C MET A 46 21.86 5.78 -5.56
N ALA A 47 22.79 5.24 -4.77
CA ALA A 47 22.61 5.03 -3.34
C ALA A 47 21.37 4.18 -2.98
N SER A 48 20.95 3.27 -3.87
CA SER A 48 19.80 2.39 -3.63
C SER A 48 19.94 1.55 -2.36
N GLN A 49 21.15 1.13 -2.01
CA GLN A 49 21.43 0.42 -0.75
C GLN A 49 21.27 1.32 0.49
N LEU A 50 21.57 2.62 0.35
CA LEU A 50 21.43 3.58 1.44
C LEU A 50 19.96 3.92 1.66
N PHE A 51 19.25 4.34 0.61
CA PHE A 51 17.83 4.68 0.72
C PHE A 51 16.97 3.45 0.99
N GLY A 52 17.27 2.35 0.30
CA GLY A 52 16.49 1.13 0.35
C GLY A 52 15.27 1.19 -0.55
N TYR A 53 14.28 0.36 -0.21
CA TYR A 53 13.02 0.26 -0.93
C TYR A 53 11.87 -0.09 0.03
N VAL A 54 10.65 0.01 -0.47
CA VAL A 54 9.42 -0.37 0.25
C VAL A 54 8.75 -1.58 -0.43
N GLY A 55 7.94 -2.33 0.30
CA GLY A 55 7.21 -3.46 -0.24
C GLY A 55 6.09 -3.93 0.69
N GLU A 56 5.09 -4.60 0.13
CA GLU A 56 3.92 -5.08 0.85
C GLU A 56 4.29 -6.10 1.93
N VAL A 57 3.70 -5.97 3.13
CA VAL A 57 3.86 -6.90 4.26
C VAL A 57 3.42 -8.32 3.90
N SER A 58 4.21 -9.32 4.25
CA SER A 58 3.80 -10.73 4.07
C SER A 58 2.84 -11.16 5.18
N GLU A 59 2.06 -12.21 4.96
CA GLU A 59 1.16 -12.76 5.99
C GLU A 59 1.94 -13.18 7.25
N GLU A 60 3.08 -13.85 7.09
CA GLU A 60 3.94 -14.29 8.20
C GLU A 60 4.46 -13.10 9.03
N GLU A 61 4.98 -12.05 8.36
CA GLU A 61 5.48 -10.86 9.02
C GLU A 61 4.35 -10.08 9.72
N LEU A 62 3.16 -10.04 9.10
CA LEU A 62 1.98 -9.45 9.70
C LEU A 62 1.56 -10.17 10.97
N GLU A 63 1.61 -11.51 10.99
CA GLU A 63 1.33 -12.31 12.19
C GLU A 63 2.34 -12.03 13.30
N GLU A 64 3.62 -11.99 12.98
CA GLU A 64 4.69 -11.66 13.94
C GLU A 64 4.51 -10.25 14.52
N LEU A 65 4.23 -9.26 13.66
CA LEU A 65 3.99 -7.88 14.09
C LEU A 65 2.77 -7.78 15.01
N LYS A 66 1.68 -8.50 14.73
CA LYS A 66 0.49 -8.54 15.60
C LYS A 66 0.75 -9.25 16.93
N GLN A 67 1.65 -10.23 16.96
CA GLN A 67 2.05 -10.88 18.21
C GLN A 67 2.91 -9.94 19.08
N GLN A 68 3.79 -9.15 18.45
CA GLN A 68 4.64 -8.18 19.15
C GLN A 68 3.87 -6.94 19.62
N ASP A 69 3.00 -6.41 18.76
CA ASP A 69 2.12 -5.28 19.04
C ASP A 69 0.69 -5.59 18.55
N PRO A 70 -0.19 -6.05 19.46
CA PRO A 70 -1.58 -6.34 19.13
C PRO A 70 -2.38 -5.13 18.64
N ASN A 71 -1.90 -3.90 18.89
CA ASN A 71 -2.55 -2.67 18.46
C ASN A 71 -1.90 -2.07 17.20
N THR A 72 -1.03 -2.81 16.53
CA THR A 72 -0.44 -2.38 15.26
C THR A 72 -1.52 -2.07 14.24
N LEU A 73 -1.34 -0.96 13.53
CA LEU A 73 -2.25 -0.54 12.44
C LEU A 73 -1.90 -1.22 11.11
N VAL A 74 -0.78 -1.96 11.08
CA VAL A 74 -0.36 -2.72 9.89
C VAL A 74 -1.40 -3.82 9.59
N SER A 75 -1.90 -3.82 8.37
CA SER A 75 -2.79 -4.84 7.80
C SER A 75 -2.21 -5.44 6.51
N GLY A 76 -2.84 -6.49 5.98
CA GLY A 76 -2.55 -6.94 4.60
C GLY A 76 -2.68 -5.76 3.62
N GLY A 77 -1.82 -5.71 2.60
CA GLY A 77 -1.70 -4.55 1.71
C GLY A 77 -0.81 -3.42 2.23
N THR A 78 -0.39 -3.41 3.50
CA THR A 78 0.45 -2.33 4.03
C THR A 78 1.83 -2.37 3.40
N ILE A 79 2.27 -1.23 2.87
CA ILE A 79 3.61 -1.06 2.31
C ILE A 79 4.57 -0.66 3.44
N LEU A 80 5.60 -1.48 3.66
CA LEU A 80 6.63 -1.28 4.69
C LEU A 80 8.01 -1.04 4.08
N GLY A 81 8.84 -0.26 4.77
CA GLY A 81 10.26 -0.11 4.49
C GLY A 81 11.02 -1.43 4.62
N ARG A 82 11.63 -1.89 3.53
CA ARG A 82 12.30 -3.21 3.45
C ARG A 82 13.79 -3.16 3.70
N SER A 83 14.45 -2.05 3.36
CA SER A 83 15.88 -1.87 3.55
C SER A 83 16.27 -0.41 3.72
N GLY A 84 17.56 -0.17 4.01
CA GLY A 84 18.13 1.17 4.07
C GLY A 84 17.40 2.10 5.04
N LEU A 85 17.34 3.37 4.66
CA LEU A 85 16.63 4.40 5.40
C LEU A 85 15.11 4.18 5.44
N GLU A 86 14.52 3.62 4.39
CA GLU A 86 13.08 3.30 4.37
C GLU A 86 12.72 2.34 5.51
N LYS A 87 13.51 1.29 5.75
CA LYS A 87 13.30 0.39 6.90
C LYS A 87 13.60 1.04 8.24
N LEU A 88 14.72 1.76 8.33
CA LEU A 88 15.18 2.35 9.59
C LEU A 88 14.18 3.40 10.12
N TYR A 89 13.56 4.15 9.20
CA TYR A 89 12.65 5.23 9.54
C TYR A 89 11.19 4.92 9.16
N ASP A 90 10.82 3.66 8.91
CA ASP A 90 9.46 3.27 8.49
C ASP A 90 8.38 3.87 9.41
N SER A 91 8.55 3.72 10.72
CA SER A 91 7.60 4.22 11.72
C SER A 91 7.37 5.73 11.68
N LEU A 92 8.37 6.48 11.22
CA LEU A 92 8.28 7.93 11.03
C LEU A 92 7.76 8.29 9.64
N LEU A 93 8.26 7.62 8.60
CA LEU A 93 7.97 7.90 7.18
C LEU A 93 6.58 7.45 6.75
N ARG A 94 6.09 6.34 7.30
CA ARG A 94 4.74 5.82 7.08
C ARG A 94 3.68 6.75 7.65
N GLY A 95 4.03 7.43 8.74
CA GLY A 95 3.11 8.29 9.48
C GLY A 95 2.04 7.48 10.22
N PRO A 96 1.15 8.18 10.95
CA PRO A 96 0.00 7.54 11.56
C PRO A 96 -1.06 7.23 10.51
N ASP A 97 -1.65 6.04 10.55
CA ASP A 97 -2.79 5.74 9.69
C ASP A 97 -3.95 6.66 10.07
N GLY A 98 -4.54 7.31 9.06
CA GLY A 98 -5.74 8.12 9.25
C GLY A 98 -6.95 7.24 9.56
N GLY A 99 -7.95 7.83 10.23
CA GLY A 99 -9.28 7.21 10.30
C GLY A 99 -9.94 7.27 8.92
N LYS A 100 -10.49 6.15 8.45
CA LYS A 100 -11.46 6.12 7.35
C LYS A 100 -12.70 6.96 7.69
#